data_AF-C3ZY40-F1
#
_entry.id   AF-C3ZY40-F1
#
_cell.length_a   1.000
_cell.length_b   1.000
_cell.length_c   1.000
_cell.angle_alpha   90.00
_cell.angle_beta   90.00
_cell.angle_gamma   90.00
#
_symmetry.space_group_name_H-M   'P 1'
#
loop_
_entity.id
_entity.type
_entity.pdbx_description
1 polymer ?
#
loop_
_entity_poly.entity_id
_entity_poly.type
_entity_poly.pdbx_seq_one_letter_code
_entity_poly.pdbx_strand_id
1 'polypeptide(L)'
;SSGTILSPNYPAQYHNNLHCTWTIQGEVGQVIRIEPEEFSLEMEYDTLKVYDGETVFNATLIGVDVRSSSNVIHLVFTSDESIRQYGFTINYEGQNMYLLPSSVTCGGYLSGRSSGVIFSPNYPGQYGNNLNCTWTIEVDVGEGIKISPADFSIEEGSDTLKLYDGGNVTLIGEYSGSCVPAPYVSLGNSLVVGFVADFVVRRTGFSARY
;
A
#
# COMPACT_ATOMS: atom_id res chain seq x y z
N SER A 1 15.91 -6.36 2.49
CA SER A 1 16.11 -7.57 3.34
C SER A 1 15.00 -8.58 3.05
N SER A 2 15.17 -9.87 3.34
CA SER A 2 14.11 -10.88 3.12
C SER A 2 14.11 -11.94 4.21
N GLY A 3 13.02 -12.70 4.32
CA GLY A 3 12.88 -13.79 5.28
C GLY A 3 11.60 -14.59 5.11
N THR A 4 11.39 -15.55 6.01
CA THR A 4 10.23 -16.44 6.02
C THR A 4 9.63 -16.49 7.42
N ILE A 5 8.31 -16.38 7.51
CA ILE A 5 7.54 -16.63 8.74
C ILE A 5 6.89 -18.00 8.61
N LEU A 6 6.99 -18.78 9.68
CA LEU A 6 6.36 -20.08 9.82
C LEU A 6 5.31 -20.00 10.91
N SER A 7 4.17 -20.64 10.70
CA SER A 7 3.20 -20.84 11.79
C SER A 7 3.84 -21.65 12.93
N PRO A 8 3.37 -21.48 14.18
CA PRO A 8 3.88 -22.26 15.31
C PRO A 8 3.84 -23.76 15.04
N ASN A 9 4.94 -24.45 15.38
CA ASN A 9 5.17 -25.88 15.17
C ASN A 9 5.33 -26.36 13.73
N TYR A 10 5.24 -25.50 12.71
CA TYR A 10 5.44 -25.92 11.32
C TYR A 10 6.78 -26.66 11.16
N PRO A 11 6.83 -27.81 10.45
CA PRO A 11 5.80 -28.38 9.58
C PRO A 11 4.74 -29.27 10.27
N ALA A 12 4.78 -29.38 11.60
CA ALA A 12 3.72 -30.02 12.36
C ALA A 12 2.51 -29.08 12.55
N GLN A 13 1.38 -29.65 12.94
CA GLN A 13 0.16 -28.88 13.14
C GLN A 13 0.29 -27.87 14.28
N TYR A 14 -0.28 -26.68 14.09
CA TYR A 14 -0.32 -25.65 15.14
C TYR A 14 -1.25 -26.07 16.30
N HIS A 15 -1.15 -25.37 17.43
CA HIS A 15 -2.01 -25.60 18.59
C HIS A 15 -3.28 -24.74 18.58
N ASN A 16 -4.26 -25.14 19.38
CA ASN A 16 -5.51 -24.41 19.58
C ASN A 16 -5.26 -23.19 20.49
N ASN A 17 -6.14 -22.20 20.44
CA ASN A 17 -6.12 -21.00 21.27
C ASN A 17 -4.84 -20.16 21.13
N LEU A 18 -4.25 -20.15 19.94
CA LEU A 18 -3.07 -19.33 19.68
C LEU A 18 -3.47 -17.89 19.38
N HIS A 19 -2.62 -16.97 19.81
CA HIS A 19 -2.64 -15.57 19.39
C HIS A 19 -1.19 -15.14 19.14
N CYS A 20 -0.77 -15.21 17.88
CA CYS A 20 0.60 -14.92 17.48
C CYS A 20 0.64 -13.62 16.68
N THR A 21 1.64 -12.80 16.96
CA THR A 21 1.83 -11.53 16.27
C THR A 21 3.27 -11.42 15.75
N TRP A 22 3.41 -10.89 14.55
CA TRP A 22 4.71 -10.56 13.96
C TRP A 22 4.68 -9.13 13.44
N THR A 23 5.80 -8.43 13.59
CA THR A 23 6.03 -7.13 12.97
C THR A 23 7.23 -7.26 12.06
N ILE A 24 7.03 -7.02 10.77
CA ILE A 24 8.11 -6.98 9.79
C ILE A 24 8.42 -5.52 9.53
N GLN A 25 9.68 -5.16 9.71
CA GLN A 25 10.17 -3.81 9.45
C GLN A 25 11.35 -3.85 8.48
N GLY A 26 11.20 -3.13 7.38
CA GLY A 26 12.23 -2.90 6.38
C GLY A 26 13.00 -1.61 6.62
N GLU A 27 13.98 -1.36 5.76
CA GLU A 27 14.75 -0.12 5.77
C GLU A 27 13.87 1.08 5.36
N VAL A 28 14.32 2.28 5.71
CA VAL A 28 13.63 3.51 5.27
C VAL A 28 13.65 3.57 3.74
N GLY A 29 12.48 3.84 3.13
CA GLY A 29 12.32 3.84 1.67
C GLY A 29 12.01 2.47 1.05
N GLN A 30 11.89 1.42 1.87
CA GLN A 30 11.37 0.12 1.43
C GLN A 30 9.87 -0.01 1.68
N VAL A 31 9.20 -0.81 0.86
CA VAL A 31 7.90 -1.42 1.17
C VAL A 31 8.09 -2.91 1.39
N ILE A 32 7.20 -3.53 2.17
CA ILE A 32 7.25 -4.96 2.46
C ILE A 32 6.29 -5.68 1.53
N ARG A 33 6.84 -6.61 0.75
CA ARG A 33 6.08 -7.55 -0.06
C ARG A 33 5.91 -8.86 0.70
N ILE A 34 4.69 -9.40 0.71
CA ILE A 34 4.30 -10.63 1.38
C ILE A 34 3.81 -11.64 0.34
N GLU A 35 4.37 -12.84 0.40
CA GLU A 35 4.02 -13.96 -0.48
C GLU A 35 3.74 -15.21 0.37
N PRO A 36 2.46 -15.54 0.62
CA PRO A 36 2.08 -16.82 1.22
C PRO A 36 2.46 -17.96 0.27
N GLU A 37 3.19 -18.96 0.76
CA GLU A 37 3.65 -20.10 -0.04
C GLU A 37 2.83 -21.36 0.27
N GLU A 38 2.73 -21.72 1.56
CA GLU A 38 1.83 -22.77 2.03
C GLU A 38 0.80 -22.21 2.99
N PHE A 39 -0.44 -22.71 2.91
CA PHE A 39 -1.52 -22.22 3.77
C PHE A 39 -2.59 -23.28 4.00
N SER A 40 -2.77 -23.66 5.26
CA SER A 40 -3.70 -24.68 5.73
C SER A 40 -4.17 -24.29 7.14
N LEU A 41 -5.32 -23.61 7.20
CA LEU A 41 -5.99 -23.22 8.45
C LEU A 41 -7.39 -23.84 8.53
N GLU A 42 -7.97 -23.90 9.74
CA GLU A 42 -9.38 -24.23 9.90
C GLU A 42 -10.25 -23.14 9.26
N MET A 43 -11.08 -23.54 8.30
CA MET A 43 -11.91 -22.61 7.55
C MET A 43 -12.97 -21.96 8.45
N GLU A 44 -13.16 -20.65 8.34
CA GLU A 44 -14.14 -19.83 9.10
C GLU A 44 -13.84 -19.60 10.59
N TYR A 45 -12.94 -20.37 11.21
CA TYR A 45 -12.62 -20.26 12.65
C TYR A 45 -11.22 -19.71 12.92
N ASP A 46 -10.22 -20.20 12.17
CA ASP A 46 -8.84 -19.76 12.31
C ASP A 46 -8.52 -18.67 11.30
N THR A 47 -7.78 -17.64 11.74
CA THR A 47 -7.50 -16.48 10.88
C THR A 47 -6.04 -16.08 10.94
N LEU A 48 -5.48 -15.78 9.77
CA LEU A 48 -4.29 -14.95 9.65
C LEU A 48 -4.73 -13.61 9.04
N LYS A 49 -4.35 -12.50 9.67
CA LYS A 49 -4.66 -11.15 9.23
C LYS A 49 -3.36 -10.38 9.02
N VAL A 50 -3.30 -9.62 7.94
CA VAL A 50 -2.17 -8.75 7.62
C VAL A 50 -2.65 -7.30 7.75
N TYR A 51 -1.95 -6.51 8.55
CA TYR A 51 -2.27 -5.12 8.85
C TYR A 51 -1.22 -4.21 8.23
N ASP A 52 -1.66 -3.30 7.39
CA ASP A 52 -0.87 -2.21 6.81
C ASP A 52 -1.48 -0.88 7.30
N GLY A 53 -0.99 -0.40 8.45
CA GLY A 53 -1.62 0.69 9.17
C GLY A 53 -3.03 0.32 9.65
N GLU A 54 -4.03 1.12 9.25
CA GLU A 54 -5.46 0.86 9.56
C GLU A 54 -6.10 -0.14 8.58
N THR A 55 -5.45 -0.45 7.45
CA THR A 55 -5.96 -1.38 6.45
C THR A 55 -5.70 -2.82 6.89
N VAL A 56 -6.72 -3.67 6.82
CA VAL A 56 -6.62 -5.09 7.19
C VAL A 56 -6.93 -5.97 5.98
N PHE A 57 -5.99 -6.83 5.62
CA PHE A 57 -6.16 -7.88 4.63
C PHE A 57 -6.40 -9.22 5.35
N ASN A 58 -7.51 -9.89 5.05
CA ASN A 58 -7.71 -11.27 5.49
C ASN A 58 -6.80 -12.18 4.67
N ALA A 59 -5.95 -12.97 5.34
CA ALA A 59 -4.93 -13.77 4.68
C ALA A 59 -5.44 -15.10 4.10
N THR A 60 -6.69 -15.17 3.66
CA THR A 60 -7.16 -16.18 2.70
C THR A 60 -6.50 -15.99 1.31
N LEU A 61 -5.28 -15.46 1.29
CA LEU A 61 -4.51 -14.86 0.18
C LEU A 61 -3.58 -15.88 -0.49
N ILE A 62 -3.99 -17.14 -0.66
CA ILE A 62 -3.22 -18.01 -1.55
C ILE A 62 -3.27 -17.37 -2.96
N GLY A 63 -2.14 -16.86 -3.43
CA GLY A 63 -1.99 -16.25 -4.75
C GLY A 63 -2.20 -14.73 -4.85
N VAL A 64 -2.35 -14.01 -3.73
CA VAL A 64 -2.40 -12.53 -3.74
C VAL A 64 -1.11 -11.96 -3.18
N ASP A 65 -0.38 -11.24 -4.05
CA ASP A 65 0.85 -10.54 -3.73
C ASP A 65 0.51 -9.22 -2.98
N VAL A 66 0.70 -9.19 -1.66
CA VAL A 66 0.42 -8.02 -0.83
C VAL A 66 1.69 -7.19 -0.69
N ARG A 67 1.58 -5.88 -0.96
CA ARG A 67 2.64 -4.90 -0.68
C ARG A 67 2.12 -3.85 0.29
N SER A 68 2.89 -3.58 1.34
CA SER A 68 2.56 -2.51 2.27
C SER A 68 2.72 -1.13 1.63
N SER A 69 2.00 -0.16 2.19
CA SER A 69 2.12 1.27 1.89
C SER A 69 3.31 1.92 2.61
N SER A 70 3.82 1.27 3.66
CA SER A 70 4.97 1.73 4.47
C SER A 70 6.10 0.70 4.52
N ASN A 71 7.17 0.98 5.27
CA ASN A 71 8.24 0.01 5.54
C ASN A 71 7.90 -0.96 6.69
N VAL A 72 6.67 -0.96 7.19
CA VAL A 72 6.22 -1.80 8.31
C VAL A 72 4.92 -2.50 7.94
N ILE A 73 4.79 -3.77 8.33
CA ILE A 73 3.54 -4.53 8.24
C ILE A 73 3.41 -5.45 9.45
N HIS A 74 2.19 -5.67 9.93
CA HIS A 74 1.91 -6.55 11.07
C HIS A 74 1.10 -7.77 10.63
N LEU A 75 1.44 -8.95 11.14
CA LEU A 75 0.69 -10.17 10.90
C LEU A 75 0.15 -10.68 12.24
N VAL A 76 -1.12 -11.08 12.26
CA VAL A 76 -1.78 -11.64 13.44
C VAL A 76 -2.43 -12.96 13.06
N PHE A 77 -1.98 -14.04 13.69
CA PHE A 77 -2.58 -15.37 13.57
C PHE A 77 -3.34 -15.71 14.84
N THR A 78 -4.59 -16.15 14.69
CA THR A 78 -5.43 -16.63 15.79
C THR A 78 -6.02 -17.99 15.46
N SER A 79 -5.95 -18.93 16.41
CA SER A 79 -6.69 -20.19 16.35
C SER A 79 -7.74 -20.31 17.44
N ASP A 80 -8.82 -21.04 17.14
CA ASP A 80 -9.92 -21.30 18.06
C ASP A 80 -9.61 -22.45 19.04
N GLU A 81 -10.62 -22.92 19.77
CA GLU A 81 -10.46 -24.01 20.73
C GLU A 81 -10.38 -25.40 20.11
N SER A 82 -10.62 -25.54 18.80
CA SER A 82 -10.78 -26.81 18.09
C SER A 82 -9.82 -27.03 16.92
N ILE A 83 -10.24 -27.32 15.69
CA ILE A 83 -9.49 -28.14 14.72
C ILE A 83 -8.07 -27.60 14.41
N ARG A 84 -7.08 -28.52 14.32
CA ARG A 84 -5.69 -28.16 13.98
C ARG A 84 -5.38 -28.48 12.53
N GLN A 85 -4.64 -27.59 11.89
CA GLN A 85 -4.13 -27.77 10.53
C GLN A 85 -2.61 -27.57 10.47
N TYR A 86 -2.01 -27.80 9.30
CA TYR A 86 -0.55 -27.73 9.13
C TYR A 86 0.00 -26.30 9.18
N GLY A 87 -0.87 -25.28 9.14
CA GLY A 87 -0.49 -23.89 9.30
C GLY A 87 -0.02 -23.26 8.00
N PHE A 88 1.00 -22.40 8.06
CA PHE A 88 1.41 -21.60 6.91
C PHE A 88 2.91 -21.32 6.87
N THR A 89 3.39 -21.02 5.66
CA THR A 89 4.69 -20.41 5.40
C THR A 89 4.49 -19.14 4.58
N ILE A 90 5.17 -18.06 4.97
CA ILE A 90 5.03 -16.75 4.35
C ILE A 90 6.41 -16.20 4.08
N ASN A 91 6.74 -15.99 2.81
CA ASN A 91 7.95 -15.29 2.42
C ASN A 91 7.68 -13.78 2.43
N TYR A 92 8.68 -13.01 2.84
CA TYR A 92 8.63 -11.56 2.78
C TYR A 92 9.93 -10.97 2.28
N GLU A 93 9.81 -9.84 1.59
CA GLU A 93 10.96 -9.06 1.15
C GLU A 93 10.70 -7.56 1.27
N GLY A 94 11.69 -6.83 1.79
CA GLY A 94 11.76 -5.39 1.70
C GLY A 94 12.22 -5.00 0.31
N GLN A 95 11.34 -4.34 -0.44
CA GLN A 95 11.59 -3.85 -1.79
C GLN A 95 11.81 -2.34 -1.75
N ASN A 96 12.90 -1.87 -2.35
CA ASN A 96 13.15 -0.44 -2.49
C ASN A 96 12.03 0.19 -3.31
N MET A 97 11.26 1.08 -2.69
CA MET A 97 10.09 1.70 -3.33
C MET A 97 10.50 2.47 -4.59
N TYR A 98 11.69 3.07 -4.58
CA TYR A 98 12.21 3.78 -5.74
C TYR A 98 12.56 2.87 -6.94
N LEU A 99 12.42 1.54 -6.82
CA LEU A 99 12.59 0.61 -7.94
C LEU A 99 11.26 0.05 -8.42
N LEU A 100 10.17 0.26 -7.68
CA LEU A 100 8.85 -0.27 -8.01
C LEU A 100 8.10 0.62 -9.00
N PRO A 101 7.23 0.02 -9.84
CA PRO A 101 6.26 0.77 -10.62
C PRO A 101 5.19 1.33 -9.69
N SER A 102 4.89 2.62 -9.79
CA SER A 102 3.90 3.28 -8.93
C SER A 102 2.46 2.80 -9.14
N SER A 103 2.20 1.97 -10.15
CA SER A 103 0.90 1.31 -10.38
C SER A 103 0.62 0.16 -9.41
N VAL A 104 1.64 -0.28 -8.67
CA VAL A 104 1.60 -1.45 -7.79
C VAL A 104 1.40 -1.08 -6.32
N THR A 105 1.70 0.16 -5.91
CA THR A 105 1.58 0.60 -4.50
C THR A 105 0.47 1.63 -4.30
N CYS A 106 -0.19 1.60 -3.14
CA CYS A 106 -1.08 2.66 -2.67
C CYS A 106 -0.28 3.62 -1.80
N GLY A 107 0.34 4.63 -2.43
CA GLY A 107 1.19 5.60 -1.73
C GLY A 107 2.67 5.23 -1.66
N GLY A 108 3.38 5.97 -0.81
CA GLY A 108 4.74 5.75 -0.33
C GLY A 108 5.67 6.98 -0.48
N TYR A 109 6.93 6.84 -0.06
CA TYR A 109 7.93 7.90 -0.04
C TYR A 109 8.87 7.83 -1.25
N LEU A 110 8.78 8.82 -2.13
CA LEU A 110 9.45 8.93 -3.41
C LEU A 110 10.60 9.94 -3.29
N SER A 111 11.78 9.44 -2.91
CA SER A 111 12.99 10.25 -2.78
C SER A 111 14.17 9.68 -3.60
N GLY A 112 15.20 10.51 -3.82
CA GLY A 112 16.41 10.12 -4.54
C GLY A 112 16.24 9.93 -6.05
N ARG A 113 15.15 10.44 -6.62
CA ARG A 113 14.81 10.39 -8.06
C ARG A 113 14.60 11.81 -8.58
N SER A 114 15.13 12.11 -9.77
CA SER A 114 14.91 13.41 -10.43
C SER A 114 13.62 13.46 -11.26
N SER A 115 12.93 12.32 -11.44
CA SER A 115 11.61 12.25 -12.06
C SER A 115 10.93 10.91 -11.79
N GLY A 116 9.62 10.86 -11.95
CA GLY A 116 8.85 9.63 -11.87
C GLY A 116 7.42 9.76 -12.42
N VAL A 117 6.64 8.70 -12.26
CA VAL A 117 5.21 8.70 -12.58
C VAL A 117 4.47 8.07 -11.42
N ILE A 118 3.45 8.74 -10.89
CA ILE A 118 2.50 8.19 -9.92
C ILE A 118 1.29 7.67 -10.69
N PHE A 119 0.76 6.54 -10.24
CA PHE A 119 -0.46 5.97 -10.76
C PHE A 119 -1.40 5.69 -9.58
N SER A 120 -2.71 5.79 -9.80
CA SER A 120 -3.66 5.16 -8.90
C SER A 120 -3.43 3.64 -8.86
N PRO A 121 -3.76 2.95 -7.74
CA PRO A 121 -3.67 1.51 -7.68
C PRO A 121 -4.41 0.83 -8.83
N ASN A 122 -3.82 -0.21 -9.41
CA ASN A 122 -4.33 -1.01 -10.54
C ASN A 122 -4.40 -0.28 -11.90
N TYR A 123 -3.96 0.98 -12.03
CA TYR A 123 -3.96 1.68 -13.32
C TYR A 123 -3.20 0.88 -14.39
N PRO A 124 -3.71 0.75 -15.63
CA PRO A 124 -4.87 1.47 -16.21
C PRO A 124 -6.24 0.81 -15.93
N GLY A 125 -6.27 -0.26 -15.13
CA GLY A 125 -7.51 -0.82 -14.59
C GLY A 125 -8.14 0.07 -13.52
N GLN A 126 -9.29 -0.34 -13.02
CA GLN A 126 -10.01 0.44 -12.01
C GLN A 126 -9.36 0.34 -10.62
N TYR A 127 -9.27 1.46 -9.90
CA TYR A 127 -8.83 1.46 -8.51
C TYR A 127 -9.84 0.72 -7.60
N GLY A 128 -9.38 0.24 -6.45
CA GLY A 128 -10.22 -0.43 -5.45
C GLY A 128 -11.03 0.54 -4.59
N ASN A 129 -11.99 0.03 -3.84
CA ASN A 129 -12.77 0.82 -2.89
C ASN A 129 -12.01 0.98 -1.56
N ASN A 130 -12.41 1.95 -0.74
CA ASN A 130 -11.87 2.21 0.60
C ASN A 130 -10.34 2.42 0.60
N LEU A 131 -9.86 3.22 -0.35
CA LEU A 131 -8.44 3.55 -0.47
C LEU A 131 -8.12 4.80 0.33
N ASN A 132 -6.92 4.82 0.92
CA ASN A 132 -6.32 6.00 1.50
C ASN A 132 -4.82 5.98 1.19
N CYS A 133 -4.48 6.43 -0.02
CA CYS A 133 -3.11 6.41 -0.52
C CYS A 133 -2.46 7.78 -0.31
N THR A 134 -1.21 7.80 0.15
CA THR A 134 -0.42 9.03 0.26
C THR A 134 0.95 8.84 -0.36
N TRP A 135 1.28 9.61 -1.39
CA TRP A 135 2.62 9.69 -1.97
C TRP A 135 3.30 10.96 -1.49
N THR A 136 4.47 10.83 -0.88
CA THR A 136 5.33 11.97 -0.55
C THR A 136 6.48 11.98 -1.53
N ILE A 137 6.62 13.04 -2.31
CA ILE A 137 7.73 13.25 -3.23
C ILE A 137 8.71 14.21 -2.55
N GLU A 138 9.98 13.82 -2.49
CA GLU A 138 11.04 14.67 -1.97
C GLU A 138 12.26 14.64 -2.88
N VAL A 139 12.76 15.83 -3.21
CA VAL A 139 13.99 16.03 -3.99
C VAL A 139 15.04 16.75 -3.14
N ASP A 140 16.23 16.95 -3.69
CA ASP A 140 17.30 17.62 -2.95
C ASP A 140 16.93 19.07 -2.61
N VAL A 141 17.45 19.56 -1.48
CA VAL A 141 17.17 20.91 -1.00
C VAL A 141 17.63 21.94 -2.02
N GLY A 142 16.73 22.85 -2.42
CA GLY A 142 16.97 23.87 -3.44
C GLY A 142 16.40 23.53 -4.82
N GLU A 143 15.90 22.31 -5.01
CA GLU A 143 15.14 21.92 -6.19
C GLU A 143 13.62 22.05 -5.98
N GLY A 144 12.88 22.18 -7.08
CA GLY A 144 11.42 22.21 -7.10
C GLY A 144 10.85 21.02 -7.87
N ILE A 145 9.68 20.55 -7.45
CA ILE A 145 8.98 19.39 -8.01
C ILE A 145 7.88 19.89 -8.94
N LYS A 146 7.89 19.43 -10.20
CA LYS A 146 6.82 19.74 -11.16
C LYS A 146 5.92 18.53 -11.36
N ILE A 147 4.74 18.53 -10.74
CA ILE A 147 3.73 17.50 -11.01
C ILE A 147 2.87 17.87 -12.22
N SER A 148 2.69 16.92 -13.13
CA SER A 148 1.94 17.06 -14.38
C SER A 148 1.00 15.86 -14.54
N PRO A 149 -0.26 15.97 -14.11
CA PRO A 149 -1.30 14.97 -14.39
C PRO A 149 -1.46 14.75 -15.90
N ALA A 150 -1.56 13.50 -16.32
CA ALA A 150 -1.73 13.11 -17.72
C ALA A 150 -3.09 12.47 -17.99
N ASP A 151 -3.62 11.74 -17.00
CA ASP A 151 -4.94 11.11 -17.04
C ASP A 151 -5.61 11.24 -15.67
N PHE A 152 -6.93 11.44 -15.64
CA PHE A 152 -7.69 11.66 -14.41
C PHE A 152 -9.17 11.31 -14.60
N SER A 153 -9.64 10.33 -13.84
CA SER A 153 -11.02 9.88 -13.78
C SER A 153 -11.25 9.17 -12.45
N ILE A 154 -11.82 9.88 -11.48
CA ILE A 154 -12.26 9.37 -10.16
C ILE A 154 -13.74 9.70 -9.95
N GLU A 155 -14.39 9.16 -8.92
CA GLU A 155 -15.79 9.49 -8.63
C GLU A 155 -15.93 10.99 -8.31
N GLU A 156 -16.96 11.62 -8.87
CA GLU A 156 -17.20 13.04 -8.66
C GLU A 156 -17.94 13.26 -7.34
N GLY A 157 -17.37 14.08 -6.45
CA GLY A 157 -17.97 14.44 -5.16
C GLY A 157 -17.81 13.42 -4.03
N SER A 158 -17.42 12.17 -4.32
CA SER A 158 -17.16 11.13 -3.32
C SER A 158 -15.66 10.86 -3.14
N ASP A 159 -14.95 10.66 -4.25
CA ASP A 159 -13.50 10.40 -4.24
C ASP A 159 -12.71 11.71 -4.37
N THR A 160 -11.57 11.79 -3.71
CA THR A 160 -10.76 13.02 -3.69
C THR A 160 -9.28 12.76 -3.92
N LEU A 161 -8.68 13.54 -4.82
CA LEU A 161 -7.23 13.68 -4.97
C LEU A 161 -6.82 15.05 -4.43
N LYS A 162 -5.94 15.08 -3.42
CA LYS A 162 -5.43 16.29 -2.77
C LYS A 162 -3.95 16.46 -3.06
N LEU A 163 -3.55 17.70 -3.35
CA LEU A 163 -2.16 18.09 -3.55
C LEU A 163 -1.74 19.06 -2.47
N TYR A 164 -0.66 18.75 -1.75
CA TYR A 164 -0.08 19.60 -0.72
C TYR A 164 1.37 19.99 -1.04
N ASP A 165 1.72 21.25 -0.84
CA ASP A 165 3.09 21.75 -0.95
C ASP A 165 3.73 21.91 0.45
N GLY A 166 5.01 21.54 0.56
CA GLY A 166 5.79 21.61 1.79
C GLY A 166 5.52 20.49 2.79
N GLY A 167 5.26 19.26 2.33
CA GLY A 167 5.13 18.09 3.22
C GLY A 167 3.87 18.10 4.10
N ASN A 168 2.68 18.25 3.47
CA ASN A 168 1.35 18.38 4.10
C ASN A 168 1.02 19.74 4.76
N VAL A 169 1.81 20.79 4.51
CA VAL A 169 1.58 22.10 5.13
C VAL A 169 0.48 22.89 4.42
N THR A 170 0.57 23.04 3.09
CA THR A 170 -0.36 23.90 2.32
C THR A 170 -1.16 23.10 1.31
N LEU A 171 -2.48 23.05 1.44
CA LEU A 171 -3.36 22.46 0.43
C LEU A 171 -3.39 23.36 -0.81
N ILE A 172 -2.95 22.82 -1.93
CA ILE A 172 -2.90 23.51 -3.22
C ILE A 172 -4.19 23.29 -4.01
N GLY A 173 -4.75 22.08 -3.93
CA GLY A 173 -5.97 21.74 -4.62
C GLY A 173 -6.55 20.42 -4.15
N GLU A 174 -7.86 20.32 -4.34
CA GLU A 174 -8.67 19.13 -4.13
C GLU A 174 -9.47 18.89 -5.42
N TYR A 175 -9.34 17.69 -5.96
CA TYR A 175 -9.84 17.34 -7.29
C TYR A 175 -10.72 16.10 -7.22
N SER A 176 -11.79 16.08 -8.01
CA SER A 176 -12.71 14.94 -8.19
C SER A 176 -13.26 14.91 -9.62
N GLY A 177 -13.89 13.80 -10.01
CA GLY A 177 -14.47 13.64 -11.35
C GLY A 177 -13.43 13.32 -12.41
N SER A 178 -13.61 13.85 -13.63
CA SER A 178 -12.81 13.46 -14.82
C SER A 178 -12.06 14.61 -15.51
N CYS A 179 -12.07 15.79 -14.90
CA CYS A 179 -11.30 16.92 -15.40
C CYS A 179 -9.85 16.79 -14.96
N VAL A 180 -8.93 16.69 -15.92
CA VAL A 180 -7.48 16.61 -15.65
C VAL A 180 -7.01 17.92 -14.98
N PRO A 181 -6.43 17.86 -13.76
CA PRO A 181 -5.93 19.05 -13.09
C PRO A 181 -4.76 19.70 -13.83
N ALA A 182 -4.59 21.01 -13.64
CA ALA A 182 -3.47 21.74 -14.20
C ALA A 182 -2.14 21.29 -13.55
N PRO A 183 -1.02 21.29 -14.31
CA PRO A 183 0.30 21.07 -13.72
C PRO A 183 0.64 22.08 -12.63
N TYR A 184 1.41 21.65 -11.65
CA TYR A 184 1.84 22.48 -10.52
C TYR A 184 3.36 22.35 -10.31
N VAL A 185 3.98 23.43 -9.85
CA VAL A 185 5.40 23.47 -9.47
C VAL A 185 5.47 23.87 -8.00
N SER A 186 6.09 23.03 -7.18
CA SER A 186 6.26 23.29 -5.74
C SER A 186 7.18 24.47 -5.46
N LEU A 187 6.97 25.11 -4.32
CA LEU A 187 7.83 26.19 -3.82
C LEU A 187 9.11 25.68 -3.15
N GLY A 188 9.08 24.44 -2.68
CA GLY A 188 10.23 23.77 -2.07
C GLY A 188 10.47 22.38 -2.64
N ASN A 189 11.24 21.59 -1.90
CA ASN A 189 11.70 20.28 -2.33
C ASN A 189 10.79 19.12 -1.90
N SER A 190 9.56 19.40 -1.42
CA SER A 190 8.63 18.39 -0.92
C SER A 190 7.19 18.65 -1.38
N LEU A 191 6.53 17.61 -1.91
CA LEU A 191 5.17 17.65 -2.42
C LEU A 191 4.43 16.36 -2.00
N VAL A 192 3.18 16.47 -1.53
CA VAL A 192 2.37 15.32 -1.12
C VAL A 192 1.12 15.20 -1.97
N VAL A 193 0.84 14.00 -2.45
CA VAL A 193 -0.37 13.62 -3.18
C VAL A 193 -1.17 12.64 -2.33
N GLY A 194 -2.38 13.00 -1.94
CA GLY A 194 -3.30 12.14 -1.19
C GLY A 194 -4.48 11.71 -2.05
N PHE A 195 -4.80 10.42 -2.11
CA PHE A 195 -5.98 9.89 -2.81
C PHE A 195 -6.86 9.09 -1.84
N VAL A 196 -8.11 9.52 -1.70
CA VAL A 196 -9.11 8.83 -0.89
C VAL A 196 -10.26 8.38 -1.78
N ALA A 197 -10.62 7.11 -1.70
CA ALA A 197 -11.75 6.53 -2.43
C ALA A 197 -12.78 5.88 -1.48
N ASP A 198 -14.05 6.03 -1.79
CA ASP A 198 -15.17 5.52 -0.98
C ASP A 198 -15.47 4.02 -1.22
N PHE A 199 -16.63 3.53 -0.75
CA PHE A 199 -16.99 2.12 -0.79
C PHE A 199 -17.70 1.65 -2.07
N VAL A 200 -18.01 2.53 -3.04
CA VAL A 200 -19.05 2.25 -4.04
C VAL A 200 -18.52 2.30 -5.47
N VAL A 201 -18.20 3.50 -6.00
CA VAL A 201 -17.97 3.68 -7.44
C VAL A 201 -16.47 3.66 -7.74
N ARG A 202 -16.12 2.96 -8.82
CA ARG A 202 -14.75 2.86 -9.29
C ARG A 202 -14.62 3.43 -10.68
N ARG A 203 -13.50 4.10 -10.92
CA ARG A 203 -13.09 4.63 -12.23
C ARG A 203 -11.68 4.17 -12.55
N THR A 204 -11.14 4.57 -13.69
CA THR A 204 -9.78 4.20 -14.14
C THR A 204 -8.69 4.85 -13.31
N GLY A 205 -9.01 5.90 -12.54
CA GLY A 205 -8.08 6.58 -11.65
C GLY A 205 -7.25 7.62 -12.36
N PHE A 206 -5.96 7.73 -12.03
CA PHE A 206 -5.12 8.81 -12.52
C PHE A 206 -3.67 8.38 -12.78
N SER A 207 -3.00 9.17 -13.61
CA SER A 207 -1.54 9.12 -13.74
C SER A 207 -0.95 10.54 -13.74
N ALA A 208 0.17 10.73 -13.06
CA ALA A 208 0.84 12.02 -12.96
C ALA A 208 2.35 11.87 -12.98
N ARG A 209 3.03 12.60 -13.87
CA ARG A 209 4.50 12.66 -13.89
C ARG A 209 4.97 13.72 -12.90
N TYR A 210 6.09 13.49 -12.22
CA TYR A 210 6.75 14.47 -11.37
C TYR A 210 8.24 14.55 -11.67
#